data_AF-A0A7C2HBZ8-F1
#
_entry.id   AF-A0A7C2HBZ8-F1
#
_cell.length_a   1.000
_cell.length_b   1.000
_cell.length_c   1.000
_cell.angle_alpha   90.00
_cell.angle_beta   90.00
_cell.angle_gamma   90.00
#
_symmetry.space_group_name_H-M   'P 1'
#
loop_
_entity.id
_entity.type
_entity.pdbx_description
1 polymer ?
#
loop_
_entity_poly.entity_id
_entity_poly.type
_entity_poly.pdbx_seq_one_letter_code
_entity_poly.pdbx_strand_id
1 'polypeptide(L)'
;MAQAPRAYVLDSFALLAFLQDEPGADRVAELLEAGRRGGLKLYLSVLNLAEVVYRTVRAYGLERAMAVLARLEELPLEVVEVDRGLALEAALVKGRHAVAFADCLAAALARRVGGAVVTGDPDFGELEEVAPVEWLQGQQPG
;
A
#
# COMPACT_ATOMS: atom_id res chain seq x y z
N MET A 1 4.30 5.30 25.31
CA MET A 1 3.30 5.05 24.24
C MET A 1 3.98 5.42 22.93
N ALA A 2 4.07 4.50 21.96
CA ALA A 2 4.66 4.81 20.67
C ALA A 2 3.81 5.89 19.97
N GLN A 3 4.45 6.91 19.37
CA GLN A 3 3.73 7.87 18.54
C GLN A 3 3.26 7.18 17.27
N ALA A 4 2.06 7.52 16.80
CA ALA A 4 1.54 7.00 15.53
C ALA A 4 2.49 7.36 14.37
N PRO A 5 2.66 6.47 13.37
CA PRO A 5 3.47 6.76 12.19
C PRO A 5 3.04 8.06 11.52
N ARG A 6 4.02 8.86 11.08
CA ARG A 6 3.77 10.07 10.28
C ARG A 6 3.85 9.81 8.77
N ALA A 7 4.11 8.56 8.39
CA ALA A 7 4.23 8.10 7.02
C ALA A 7 3.57 6.73 6.89
N TYR A 8 2.78 6.55 5.84
CA TYR A 8 2.13 5.29 5.52
C TYR A 8 2.33 4.94 4.05
N VAL A 9 2.54 3.66 3.77
CA VAL A 9 2.59 3.11 2.41
C VAL A 9 1.32 2.31 2.20
N LEU A 10 0.49 2.72 1.25
CA LEU A 10 -0.71 1.98 0.89
C LEU A 10 -0.32 0.96 -0.18
N ASP A 11 -0.66 -0.30 0.05
CA ASP A 11 -0.51 -1.34 -0.95
C ASP A 11 -1.74 -1.39 -1.87
N SER A 12 -1.76 -2.37 -2.78
CA SER A 12 -2.88 -2.58 -3.69
C SER A 12 -4.14 -3.04 -2.96
N PHE A 13 -4.03 -3.83 -1.89
CA PHE A 13 -5.15 -4.26 -1.06
C PHE A 13 -5.89 -3.05 -0.47
N ALA A 14 -5.18 -2.15 0.21
CA ALA A 14 -5.77 -0.99 0.86
C ALA A 14 -6.50 -0.08 -0.14
N LEU A 15 -5.90 0.14 -1.32
CA LEU A 15 -6.52 0.95 -2.36
C LEU A 15 -7.76 0.28 -2.96
N LEU A 16 -7.71 -1.03 -3.21
CA LEU A 16 -8.86 -1.77 -3.72
C LEU A 16 -10.00 -1.78 -2.71
N ALA A 17 -9.71 -2.00 -1.43
CA ALA A 17 -10.72 -1.95 -0.37
C ALA A 17 -11.42 -0.58 -0.33
N PHE A 18 -10.65 0.51 -0.37
CA PHE A 18 -11.20 1.87 -0.43
C PHE A 18 -12.03 2.14 -1.70
N LEU A 19 -11.56 1.70 -2.87
CA LEU A 19 -12.25 1.92 -4.14
C LEU A 19 -13.58 1.15 -4.25
N GLN A 20 -13.67 0.02 -3.55
CA GLN A 20 -14.79 -0.92 -3.60
C GLN A 20 -15.72 -0.84 -2.39
N ASP A 21 -15.44 0.03 -1.42
CA ASP A 21 -16.20 0.17 -0.17
C ASP A 21 -16.23 -1.14 0.64
N GLU A 22 -15.09 -1.86 0.67
CA GLU A 22 -14.92 -3.11 1.42
C GLU A 22 -14.46 -2.85 2.87
N PRO A 23 -14.50 -3.86 3.77
CA PRO A 23 -13.94 -3.73 5.11
C PRO A 23 -12.52 -3.15 5.10
N GLY A 24 -12.30 -2.11 5.91
CA GLY A 24 -11.06 -1.34 5.92
C GLY A 24 -11.11 -0.03 5.11
N ALA A 25 -12.10 0.16 4.23
CA ALA A 25 -12.27 1.38 3.44
C ALA A 25 -12.33 2.65 4.30
N ASP A 26 -13.08 2.61 5.41
CA ASP A 26 -13.20 3.73 6.36
C ASP A 26 -11.82 4.17 6.89
N ARG A 27 -10.97 3.20 7.25
CA ARG A 27 -9.64 3.51 7.77
C ARG A 27 -8.74 4.12 6.70
N VAL A 28 -8.81 3.62 5.46
CA VAL A 28 -8.08 4.21 4.34
C VAL A 28 -8.58 5.62 4.06
N ALA A 29 -9.89 5.87 4.12
CA ALA A 29 -10.49 7.19 3.97
C ALA A 29 -10.00 8.18 5.04
N GLU A 30 -9.92 7.75 6.30
CA GLU A 30 -9.36 8.56 7.39
C GLU A 30 -7.90 8.96 7.14
N LEU A 31 -7.08 8.02 6.67
CA LEU A 31 -5.67 8.26 6.34
C LEU A 31 -5.55 9.24 5.18
N LEU A 32 -6.34 9.06 4.12
CA LEU A 32 -6.39 9.99 2.98
C LEU A 32 -6.76 11.39 3.44
N GLU A 33 -7.78 11.53 4.29
CA GLU A 33 -8.19 12.82 4.84
C GLU A 33 -7.11 13.46 5.74
N ALA A 34 -6.41 12.65 6.54
CA ALA A 34 -5.27 13.14 7.32
C ALA A 34 -4.10 13.59 6.43
N GLY A 35 -3.85 12.88 5.32
CA GLY A 35 -2.88 13.26 4.29
C GLY A 35 -3.25 14.58 3.60
N ARG A 36 -4.52 14.78 3.20
CA ARG A 36 -5.01 16.05 2.63
C ARG A 36 -4.78 17.23 3.57
N ARG A 37 -4.97 17.03 4.88
CA ARG A 37 -4.74 18.06 5.90
C ARG A 37 -3.26 18.27 6.25
N GLY A 38 -2.34 17.50 5.69
CA GLY A 38 -0.91 17.59 5.99
C GLY A 38 -0.51 17.01 7.35
N GLY A 39 -1.36 16.19 7.97
CA GLY A 39 -1.07 15.55 9.27
C GLY A 39 -0.11 14.36 9.18
N LEU A 40 0.03 13.78 8.00
CA LEU A 40 0.89 12.65 7.68
C LEU A 40 1.23 12.63 6.18
N LYS A 41 2.15 11.77 5.77
CA LYS A 41 2.45 11.50 4.35
C LYS A 41 1.97 10.11 3.95
N LEU A 42 1.44 10.00 2.74
CA LEU A 42 1.02 8.73 2.15
C LEU A 42 1.83 8.47 0.89
N TYR A 43 2.28 7.23 0.75
CA TYR A 43 3.08 6.79 -0.38
C TYR A 43 2.42 5.57 -1.02
N LEU A 44 2.69 5.37 -2.31
CA LEU A 44 2.28 4.21 -3.09
C LEU A 44 3.45 3.83 -4.00
N SER A 45 3.87 2.58 -4.00
CA SER A 45 4.82 2.10 -5.02
C SER A 45 4.14 2.05 -6.39
N VAL A 46 4.83 2.47 -7.45
CA VAL A 46 4.32 2.38 -8.83
C VAL A 46 3.93 0.94 -9.22
N LEU A 47 4.53 -0.08 -8.59
CA LEU A 47 4.16 -1.48 -8.81
C LEU A 47 2.81 -1.84 -8.16
N ASN A 48 2.51 -1.31 -6.98
CA ASN A 48 1.18 -1.50 -6.37
C ASN A 48 0.12 -0.69 -7.12
N LEU A 49 0.45 0.49 -7.66
CA LEU A 49 -0.43 1.22 -8.58
C LEU A 49 -0.76 0.38 -9.82
N ALA A 50 0.28 -0.19 -10.46
CA ALA A 50 0.11 -1.08 -11.61
C ALA A 50 -0.75 -2.30 -11.26
N GLU A 51 -0.63 -2.82 -10.04
CA GLU A 51 -1.47 -3.90 -9.55
C GLU A 51 -2.95 -3.53 -9.50
N VAL A 52 -3.28 -2.38 -8.89
CA VAL A 52 -4.67 -1.88 -8.84
C VAL A 52 -5.21 -1.73 -10.26
N VAL A 53 -4.44 -1.15 -11.18
CA VAL A 53 -4.84 -0.96 -12.58
C VAL A 53 -5.09 -2.29 -13.28
N TYR A 54 -4.15 -3.25 -13.27
CA TYR A 54 -4.37 -4.50 -14.01
C TYR A 54 -5.49 -5.34 -13.41
N ARG A 55 -5.66 -5.34 -12.07
CA ARG A 55 -6.77 -6.06 -11.41
C ARG A 55 -8.09 -5.44 -11.83
N THR A 56 -8.16 -4.11 -11.91
CA THR A 56 -9.35 -3.41 -12.43
C THR A 56 -9.62 -3.73 -13.89
N VAL A 57 -8.59 -3.77 -14.75
CA VAL A 57 -8.74 -4.18 -16.17
C VAL A 57 -9.33 -5.58 -16.27
N ARG A 58 -8.82 -6.54 -15.49
CA ARG A 58 -9.29 -7.93 -15.51
C ARG A 58 -10.73 -8.08 -15.03
N ALA A 59 -11.12 -7.32 -14.01
CA ALA A 59 -12.45 -7.44 -13.40
C ALA A 59 -13.53 -6.62 -14.14
N TYR A 60 -13.18 -5.44 -14.64
CA TYR A 60 -14.15 -4.43 -15.10
C TYR A 60 -13.83 -3.81 -16.46
N GLY A 61 -12.72 -4.20 -17.11
CA GLY A 61 -12.31 -3.69 -18.41
C GLY A 61 -11.50 -2.39 -18.37
N LEU A 62 -10.96 -2.02 -19.54
CA LEU A 62 -10.00 -0.91 -19.70
C LEU A 62 -10.59 0.45 -19.31
N GLU A 63 -11.82 0.75 -19.73
CA GLU A 63 -12.47 2.03 -19.46
C GLU A 63 -12.59 2.29 -17.95
N ARG A 64 -13.01 1.28 -17.19
CA ARG A 64 -13.10 1.37 -15.73
C ARG A 64 -11.71 1.54 -15.09
N ALA A 65 -10.70 0.86 -15.61
CA ALA A 65 -9.34 0.99 -15.10
C ALA A 65 -8.75 2.39 -15.31
N MET A 66 -9.02 3.02 -16.45
CA MET A 66 -8.59 4.40 -16.71
C MET A 66 -9.30 5.39 -15.77
N ALA A 67 -10.59 5.19 -15.50
CA ALA A 67 -11.32 6.00 -14.52
C ALA A 67 -10.78 5.82 -13.08
N VAL A 68 -10.41 4.59 -12.71
CA VAL A 68 -9.76 4.31 -11.43
C VAL A 68 -8.40 5.00 -11.34
N LEU A 69 -7.56 4.91 -12.38
CA LEU A 69 -6.26 5.56 -12.41
C LEU A 69 -6.39 7.08 -12.22
N ALA A 70 -7.28 7.73 -12.97
CA ALA A 70 -7.54 9.17 -12.83
C ALA A 70 -7.98 9.52 -11.39
N ARG A 71 -8.84 8.70 -10.77
CA ARG A 71 -9.26 8.90 -9.38
C ARG A 71 -8.11 8.73 -8.39
N LEU A 72 -7.19 7.80 -8.62
CA LEU A 72 -6.01 7.60 -7.76
C LEU A 72 -5.02 8.78 -7.87
N GLU A 73 -4.88 9.38 -9.05
CA GLU A 73 -4.04 10.57 -9.27
C GLU A 73 -4.55 11.81 -8.52
N GLU A 74 -5.84 11.86 -8.16
CA GLU A 74 -6.44 12.93 -7.35
C GLU A 74 -6.29 12.73 -5.83
N LEU A 75 -5.78 11.56 -5.39
CA LEU A 75 -5.56 11.27 -3.99
C LEU A 75 -4.27 11.94 -3.49
N PRO A 76 -4.15 12.24 -2.17
CA PRO A 76 -2.92 12.77 -1.57
C PRO A 76 -1.83 11.68 -1.40
N LEU A 77 -1.57 10.92 -2.47
CA LEU A 77 -0.58 9.84 -2.50
C LEU A 77 0.65 10.30 -3.29
N GLU A 78 1.83 10.13 -2.70
CA GLU A 78 3.08 10.22 -3.44
C GLU A 78 3.37 8.87 -4.12
N VAL A 79 3.23 8.82 -5.45
CA VAL A 79 3.59 7.63 -6.22
C VAL A 79 5.12 7.58 -6.35
N VAL A 80 5.71 6.53 -5.78
CA VAL A 80 7.17 6.32 -5.72
C VAL A 80 7.58 5.35 -6.80
N GLU A 81 8.44 5.83 -7.72
CA GLU A 81 9.10 5.02 -8.72
C GLU A 81 10.10 4.03 -8.10
N VAL A 82 10.24 2.85 -8.69
CA VAL A 82 11.20 1.85 -8.22
C VAL A 82 12.59 2.12 -8.79
N ASP A 83 13.42 2.79 -8.00
CA ASP A 83 14.84 2.92 -8.29
C ASP A 83 15.60 1.59 -8.04
N ARG A 84 16.86 1.54 -8.51
CA ARG A 84 17.74 0.38 -8.33
C ARG A 84 17.91 -0.01 -6.86
N GLY A 85 17.99 0.96 -5.97
CA GLY A 85 18.13 0.69 -4.54
C GLY A 85 16.88 0.01 -3.99
N LEU A 86 15.69 0.51 -4.33
CA LEU A 86 14.42 -0.01 -3.83
C LEU A 86 14.22 -1.43 -4.32
N ALA A 87 14.52 -1.66 -5.60
CA ALA A 87 14.49 -2.98 -6.20
C ALA A 87 15.42 -3.97 -5.47
N LEU A 88 16.66 -3.57 -5.15
CA LEU A 88 17.60 -4.44 -4.46
C LEU A 88 17.21 -4.68 -2.99
N GLU A 89 16.69 -3.67 -2.30
CA GLU A 89 16.17 -3.85 -0.94
C GLU A 89 14.98 -4.82 -0.91
N ALA A 90 14.02 -4.66 -1.82
CA ALA A 90 12.91 -5.59 -1.97
C ALA A 90 13.37 -7.00 -2.38
N ALA A 91 14.40 -7.13 -3.21
CA ALA A 91 14.97 -8.42 -3.56
C ALA A 91 15.57 -9.17 -2.35
N LEU A 92 16.20 -8.45 -1.42
CA LEU A 92 16.70 -9.04 -0.17
C LEU A 92 15.56 -9.52 0.74
N VAL A 93 14.45 -8.78 0.77
CA VAL A 93 13.22 -9.21 1.48
C VAL A 93 12.67 -10.47 0.81
N LYS A 94 12.47 -10.45 -0.51
CA LYS A 94 11.95 -11.60 -1.28
C LYS A 94 12.82 -12.87 -1.14
N GLY A 95 14.12 -12.71 -0.96
CA GLY A 95 15.03 -13.84 -0.73
C GLY A 95 14.86 -14.53 0.63
N ARG A 96 14.18 -13.88 1.58
CA ARG A 96 13.94 -14.38 2.94
C ARG A 96 12.49 -14.77 3.21
N HIS A 97 11.54 -14.19 2.47
CA HIS A 97 10.10 -14.35 2.67
C HIS A 97 9.40 -14.82 1.40
N ALA A 98 8.34 -15.62 1.54
CA ALA A 98 7.67 -16.26 0.40
C ALA A 98 6.58 -15.37 -0.27
N VAL A 99 6.57 -14.07 0.02
CA VAL A 99 5.52 -13.08 -0.38
C VAL A 99 5.67 -12.51 -1.80
N ALA A 100 4.67 -11.81 -2.35
CA ALA A 100 4.81 -11.23 -3.68
C ALA A 100 5.89 -10.13 -3.74
N PHE A 101 6.46 -9.91 -4.93
CA PHE A 101 7.51 -8.90 -5.09
C PHE A 101 6.98 -7.46 -4.90
N ALA A 102 5.70 -7.22 -5.21
CA ALA A 102 5.05 -5.94 -4.94
C ALA A 102 4.94 -5.67 -3.42
N ASP A 103 4.65 -6.69 -2.61
CA ASP A 103 4.58 -6.57 -1.15
C ASP A 103 5.97 -6.31 -0.56
N CYS A 104 6.99 -6.98 -1.10
CA CYS A 104 8.39 -6.70 -0.75
C CYS A 104 8.77 -5.23 -1.04
N LEU A 105 8.28 -4.66 -2.15
CA LEU A 105 8.50 -3.26 -2.50
C LEU A 105 7.75 -2.33 -1.53
N ALA A 106 6.51 -2.63 -1.18
CA ALA A 106 5.74 -1.86 -0.21
C ALA A 106 6.41 -1.85 1.17
N ALA A 107 6.85 -3.01 1.66
CA ALA A 107 7.56 -3.14 2.94
C ALA A 107 8.93 -2.43 2.91
N ALA A 108 9.71 -2.60 1.85
CA ALA A 108 10.99 -1.89 1.69
C ALA A 108 10.79 -0.37 1.62
N LEU A 109 9.76 0.10 0.91
CA LEU A 109 9.41 1.52 0.85
C LEU A 109 8.99 2.05 2.23
N ALA A 110 8.16 1.31 2.97
CA ALA A 110 7.74 1.69 4.31
C ALA A 110 8.93 1.86 5.25
N ARG A 111 9.88 0.92 5.20
CA ARG A 111 11.14 1.02 5.94
C ARG A 111 11.94 2.27 5.56
N ARG A 112 12.05 2.59 4.27
CA ARG A 112 12.79 3.77 3.78
C ARG A 112 12.20 5.09 4.26
N VAL A 113 10.87 5.19 4.26
CA VAL A 113 10.18 6.42 4.70
C VAL A 113 9.99 6.47 6.22
N GLY A 114 10.45 5.45 6.97
CA GLY A 114 10.24 5.34 8.41
C GLY A 114 8.75 5.26 8.79
N GLY A 115 7.96 4.61 7.94
CA GLY A 115 6.50 4.52 8.06
C GLY A 115 6.00 3.08 8.26
N ALA A 116 4.70 2.90 8.10
CA ALA A 116 4.04 1.60 8.18
C ALA A 116 3.36 1.24 6.84
N VAL A 117 3.25 -0.05 6.52
CA VAL A 117 2.41 -0.52 5.41
C VAL A 117 0.97 -0.60 5.89
N VAL A 118 0.02 -0.12 5.08
CA VAL A 118 -1.43 -0.26 5.34
C VAL A 118 -1.94 -1.36 4.43
N THR A 119 -2.47 -2.44 5.00
CA THR A 119 -2.97 -3.59 4.24
C THR A 119 -3.92 -4.45 5.08
N GLY A 120 -4.70 -5.30 4.43
CA GLY A 120 -5.40 -6.43 5.05
C GLY A 120 -4.90 -7.79 4.57
N ASP A 121 -3.83 -7.84 3.77
CA ASP A 121 -3.29 -9.07 3.21
C ASP A 121 -2.45 -9.83 4.26
N PRO A 122 -2.86 -11.05 4.68
CA PRO A 122 -2.17 -11.81 5.71
C PRO A 122 -0.71 -12.16 5.36
N ASP A 123 -0.32 -12.14 4.09
CA ASP A 123 1.06 -12.38 3.66
C ASP A 123 2.03 -11.35 4.26
N PHE A 124 1.55 -10.14 4.61
CA PHE A 124 2.35 -9.13 5.31
C PHE A 124 2.73 -9.52 6.75
N GLY A 125 2.14 -10.57 7.33
CA GLY A 125 2.56 -11.11 8.62
C GLY A 125 4.02 -11.56 8.62
N GLU A 126 4.52 -12.07 7.49
CA GLU A 126 5.95 -12.41 7.34
C GLU A 126 6.86 -11.18 7.27
N LEU A 127 6.30 -9.99 6.99
CA LEU A 127 7.04 -8.76 6.70
C LEU A 127 7.07 -7.76 7.86
N GLU A 128 6.44 -8.07 9.00
CA GLU A 128 6.44 -7.18 10.17
C GLU A 128 7.85 -6.91 10.73
N GLU A 129 8.82 -7.80 10.48
CA GLU A 129 10.23 -7.58 10.82
C GLU A 129 10.93 -6.58 9.88
N VAL A 130 10.38 -6.33 8.70
CA VAL A 130 10.92 -5.39 7.70
C VAL A 130 10.40 -3.98 7.96
N ALA A 131 9.10 -3.84 8.20
CA ALA A 131 8.43 -2.58 8.50
C ALA A 131 7.15 -2.82 9.33
N PRO A 132 6.73 -1.86 10.18
CA PRO A 132 5.44 -1.94 10.86
C PRO A 132 4.28 -2.10 9.88
N VAL A 133 3.26 -2.85 10.28
CA VAL A 133 2.02 -3.03 9.51
C VAL A 133 0.85 -2.43 10.27
N GLU A 134 0.07 -1.62 9.57
CA GLU A 134 -1.24 -1.16 10.00
C GLU A 134 -2.32 -2.00 9.32
N TRP A 135 -2.79 -3.00 10.08
CA TRP A 135 -3.79 -3.95 9.65
C TRP A 135 -5.17 -3.31 9.51
N LEU A 136 -5.77 -3.41 8.33
CA LEU A 136 -7.16 -3.03 8.10
C LEU A 136 -8.09 -4.04 8.77
N GLN A 137 -9.03 -3.57 9.60
CA GLN A 137 -9.93 -4.45 10.34
C GLN A 137 -10.75 -5.33 9.38
N GLY A 138 -10.61 -6.64 9.54
CA GLY A 138 -11.29 -7.65 8.73
C GLY A 138 -10.59 -9.01 8.72
N GLN A 139 -9.26 -9.04 8.85
CA GLN A 139 -8.45 -10.26 8.87
C GLN A 139 -7.23 -10.05 9.77
N GLN A 140 -7.31 -10.45 11.04
CA GLN A 140 -6.10 -10.79 11.80
C GLN A 140 -5.86 -12.29 11.59
N PRO A 141 -4.63 -12.73 11.23
CA PRO A 141 -4.28 -14.14 11.39
C PRO A 141 -4.30 -14.45 12.89
N GLY A 142 -5.08 -15.46 13.26
CA GLY A 142 -5.12 -16.00 14.63
C GLY A 142 -3.90 -16.81 14.99
#